data_AF-A0A836SWE6-F1
#
_entry.id   AF-A0A836SWE6-F1
#
_cell.length_a   1.000
_cell.length_b   1.000
_cell.length_c   1.000
_cell.angle_alpha   90.00
_cell.angle_beta   90.00
_cell.angle_gamma   90.00
#
_symmetry.space_group_name_H-M   'P 1'
#
loop_
_entity.id
_entity.type
_entity.pdbx_description
1 polymer ?
#
loop_
_entity_poly.entity_id
_entity_poly.type
_entity_poly.pdbx_seq_one_letter_code
_entity_poly.pdbx_strand_id
1 'polypeptide(L)'
;MGICNGFQILCETGLLPGALLPNTNQKFICKNTHIVPVNFETTITSEIPRGIYLKIPIAHAEGRYYADDETIRKLRLNNQIIFKYATESGEISKQANPNGSVENIAGICNEKKNVFGMMPHPERAADEELGNTDGNMIFSSIFKNL
;
A
#
# COMPACT_ATOMS: atom_id res chain seq x y z
N MET A 1 1.41 5.60 -10.83
CA MET A 1 1.20 4.69 -9.69
C MET A 1 1.68 3.31 -10.10
N GLY A 2 2.50 2.65 -9.28
CA GLY A 2 2.93 1.26 -9.46
C GLY A 2 2.19 0.35 -8.48
N ILE A 3 1.51 -0.67 -9.00
CA ILE A 3 0.73 -1.63 -8.22
C ILE A 3 1.41 -3.00 -8.30
N CYS A 4 1.59 -3.67 -7.17
CA CYS A 4 2.24 -4.97 -7.05
C CYS A 4 3.61 -4.97 -7.75
N ASN A 5 3.76 -5.66 -8.89
CA ASN A 5 5.01 -5.64 -9.68
C ASN A 5 5.43 -4.22 -10.10
N GLY A 6 4.47 -3.33 -10.34
CA GLY A 6 4.77 -1.92 -10.61
C GLY A 6 5.45 -1.23 -9.44
N PHE A 7 5.13 -1.59 -8.20
CA PHE A 7 5.83 -1.05 -7.02
C PHE A 7 7.27 -1.57 -6.95
N GLN A 8 7.49 -2.85 -7.24
CA GLN A 8 8.83 -3.44 -7.33
C GLN A 8 9.70 -2.68 -8.34
N ILE A 9 9.18 -2.46 -9.55
CA ILE A 9 9.88 -1.70 -10.60
C ILE A 9 10.22 -0.27 -10.13
N LEU A 10 9.31 0.41 -9.45
CA LEU A 10 9.57 1.77 -8.94
C LEU A 10 10.68 1.81 -7.88
N CYS A 11 10.80 0.77 -7.05
CA CYS A 11 11.90 0.62 -6.12
C CYS A 11 13.23 0.32 -6.85
N GLU A 12 13.24 -0.65 -7.76
CA GLU A 12 14.45 -1.03 -8.52
C GLU A 12 14.99 0.09 -9.42
N THR A 13 14.10 0.97 -9.89
CA THR A 13 14.48 2.15 -10.69
C THR A 13 14.91 3.35 -9.84
N GLY A 14 14.82 3.27 -8.51
CA GLY A 14 15.15 4.36 -7.59
C GLY A 14 14.13 5.51 -7.56
N LEU A 15 12.96 5.35 -8.20
CA LEU A 15 11.87 6.32 -8.15
C LEU A 15 11.14 6.30 -6.80
N LEU A 16 11.17 5.15 -6.11
CA LEU A 16 10.77 4.99 -4.74
C LEU A 16 11.92 4.36 -3.94
N PRO A 17 12.11 4.76 -2.66
CA PRO A 17 13.12 4.15 -1.82
C PRO A 17 12.69 2.75 -1.35
N GLY A 18 13.66 1.97 -0.85
CA GLY A 18 13.44 0.63 -0.33
C GLY A 18 13.41 -0.45 -1.41
N ALA A 19 13.06 -1.67 -1.00
CA ALA A 19 12.97 -2.84 -1.87
C ALA A 19 11.82 -3.76 -1.44
N LEU A 20 11.38 -4.60 -2.37
CA LEU A 20 10.35 -5.62 -2.12
C LEU A 20 11.03 -6.99 -2.12
N LEU A 21 11.04 -7.63 -0.96
CA LEU A 21 11.72 -8.91 -0.73
C LEU A 21 10.72 -10.07 -0.77
N PRO A 22 11.19 -11.33 -0.85
CA PRO A 22 10.38 -12.50 -0.60
C PRO A 22 9.62 -12.39 0.73
N ASN A 23 8.36 -12.82 0.74
CA ASN A 23 7.51 -12.88 1.93
C ASN A 23 8.22 -13.70 3.04
N THR A 24 8.00 -13.37 4.31
CA THR A 24 8.63 -14.09 5.44
C THR A 24 8.31 -15.59 5.48
N ASN A 25 7.14 -15.98 4.98
CA ASN A 25 6.72 -17.38 4.90
C ASN A 25 7.20 -18.10 3.62
N GLN A 26 7.91 -17.41 2.72
CA GLN A 26 8.42 -17.91 1.43
C GLN A 26 7.34 -18.52 0.53
N LYS A 27 6.08 -18.09 0.66
CA LYS A 27 4.96 -18.56 -0.16
C LYS A 27 4.34 -17.42 -0.94
N PHE A 28 3.76 -17.75 -2.09
CA PHE A 28 2.81 -16.87 -2.76
C PHE A 28 1.56 -16.69 -1.90
N ILE A 29 1.09 -15.46 -1.74
CA ILE A 29 -0.11 -15.13 -0.98
C ILE A 29 -1.14 -14.53 -1.93
N CYS A 30 -2.30 -15.18 -2.00
CA CYS A 30 -3.47 -14.71 -2.74
C CYS A 30 -4.67 -14.67 -1.81
N LYS A 31 -5.00 -13.49 -1.27
CA LYS A 31 -6.15 -13.31 -0.36
C LYS A 31 -6.60 -11.86 -0.30
N ASN A 32 -7.80 -11.65 0.23
CA ASN A 32 -8.22 -10.32 0.66
C ASN A 32 -7.46 -9.92 1.93
N THR A 33 -6.97 -8.69 1.97
CA THR A 33 -6.37 -8.08 3.17
C THR A 33 -7.01 -6.73 3.44
N HIS A 34 -6.86 -6.22 4.66
CA HIS A 34 -7.31 -4.88 4.99
C HIS A 34 -6.13 -3.93 5.06
N ILE A 35 -6.34 -2.71 4.57
CA ILE A 35 -5.38 -1.61 4.66
C ILE A 35 -6.06 -0.37 5.20
N VAL A 36 -5.29 0.45 5.90
CA VAL A 36 -5.72 1.77 6.38
C VAL A 36 -4.87 2.86 5.72
N PRO A 37 -5.48 3.93 5.20
CA PRO A 37 -4.75 5.14 4.84
C PRO A 37 -4.21 5.79 6.12
N VAL A 38 -2.91 6.07 6.15
CA VAL A 38 -2.23 6.74 7.28
C VAL A 38 -1.74 8.13 6.93
N ASN A 39 -1.75 8.49 5.64
CA ASN A 39 -1.50 9.82 5.14
C ASN A 39 -2.67 10.25 4.24
N PHE A 40 -3.24 11.43 4.49
CA PHE A 40 -4.37 12.02 3.74
C PHE A 40 -3.97 13.25 2.91
N GLU A 41 -2.68 13.56 2.83
CA GLU A 41 -2.11 14.69 2.08
C GLU A 41 -1.59 14.26 0.69
N THR A 42 -2.21 13.24 0.10
CA THR A 42 -1.81 12.73 -1.22
C THR A 42 -3.00 12.68 -2.15
N THR A 43 -2.74 12.79 -3.46
CA THR A 43 -3.75 12.65 -4.53
C THR A 43 -4.55 11.35 -4.40
N ILE A 44 -3.95 10.29 -3.83
CA ILE A 44 -4.56 8.95 -3.80
C ILE A 44 -5.35 8.63 -2.53
N THR A 45 -5.28 9.48 -1.50
CA THR A 45 -5.95 9.27 -0.22
C THR A 45 -6.74 10.46 0.31
N SER A 46 -6.58 11.65 -0.26
CA SER A 46 -7.20 12.89 0.23
C SER A 46 -8.73 12.86 0.25
N GLU A 47 -9.35 12.11 -0.67
CA GLU A 47 -10.81 11.97 -0.75
C GLU A 47 -11.34 10.76 0.02
N ILE A 48 -10.47 9.99 0.66
CA ILE A 48 -10.86 8.82 1.46
C ILE A 48 -11.28 9.31 2.86
N PRO A 49 -12.51 9.02 3.32
CA PRO A 49 -12.94 9.38 4.67
C PRO A 49 -11.98 8.89 5.76
N ARG A 50 -11.74 9.72 6.77
CA ARG A 50 -10.89 9.33 7.90
C ARG A 50 -11.56 8.23 8.73
N GLY A 51 -10.75 7.31 9.26
CA GLY A 51 -11.21 6.25 10.15
C GLY A 51 -11.79 5.03 9.44
N ILE A 52 -11.77 4.99 8.10
CA ILE A 52 -12.16 3.80 7.34
C ILE A 52 -10.93 2.97 6.98
N TYR A 53 -11.16 1.67 6.82
CA TYR A 53 -10.21 0.71 6.26
C TYR A 53 -10.79 0.15 4.97
N LEU A 54 -9.92 -0.28 4.07
CA LEU A 54 -10.28 -0.82 2.76
C LEU A 54 -9.90 -2.29 2.70
N LYS A 55 -10.79 -3.13 2.20
CA LYS A 55 -10.51 -4.52 1.86
C LYS A 55 -9.98 -4.58 0.44
N ILE A 56 -8.67 -4.76 0.29
CA ILE A 56 -7.99 -4.80 -1.01
C ILE A 56 -7.27 -6.15 -1.19
N PRO A 57 -7.44 -6.85 -2.32
CA PRO A 57 -6.77 -8.13 -2.55
C PRO A 57 -5.25 -7.97 -2.71
N ILE A 58 -4.50 -9.01 -2.33
CA ILE A 58 -3.06 -9.16 -2.59
C ILE A 58 -2.81 -10.44 -3.38
N ALA A 59 -1.78 -10.43 -4.24
CA ALA A 59 -1.36 -11.58 -5.05
C ALA A 59 0.15 -11.50 -5.34
N HIS A 60 1.00 -11.92 -4.38
CA HIS A 60 2.46 -11.79 -4.52
C HIS A 60 3.26 -12.85 -3.73
N ALA A 61 4.44 -13.22 -4.25
CA ALA A 61 5.47 -13.96 -3.52
C ALA A 61 6.54 -13.02 -2.91
N GLU A 62 6.72 -11.85 -3.50
CA GLU A 62 7.75 -10.86 -3.16
C GLU A 62 7.11 -9.51 -2.85
N GLY A 63 6.29 -9.47 -1.79
CA GLY A 63 5.59 -8.25 -1.39
C GLY A 63 6.09 -7.63 -0.09
N ARG A 64 7.19 -8.15 0.48
CA ARG A 64 7.69 -7.67 1.77
C ARG A 64 8.48 -6.39 1.57
N TYR A 65 7.87 -5.24 1.85
CA TYR A 65 8.56 -3.96 1.84
C TYR A 65 9.62 -3.90 2.94
N TYR A 66 10.83 -3.55 2.54
CA TYR A 66 11.99 -3.39 3.40
C TYR A 66 12.75 -2.12 3.03
N ALA A 67 13.25 -1.43 4.04
CA ALA A 67 14.23 -0.37 3.93
C ALA A 67 15.02 -0.30 5.23
N ASP A 68 16.22 0.29 5.18
CA ASP A 68 17.02 0.54 6.39
C ASP A 68 16.37 1.59 7.32
N ASP A 69 16.84 1.64 8.57
CA ASP A 69 16.27 2.50 9.60
C ASP A 69 16.35 4.00 9.24
N GLU A 70 17.39 4.42 8.52
CA GLU A 70 17.53 5.80 8.07
C GLU A 70 16.45 6.16 7.04
N THR A 71 16.23 5.29 6.06
CA THR A 71 15.22 5.45 5.02
C THR A 71 13.83 5.43 5.63
N ILE A 72 13.56 4.51 6.55
CA ILE A 72 12.28 4.47 7.27
C ILE A 72 12.05 5.76 8.06
N ARG A 73 13.09 6.28 8.74
CA ARG A 73 13.00 7.56 9.44
C ARG A 73 12.68 8.71 8.49
N LYS A 74 13.32 8.78 7.32
CA LYS A 74 13.03 9.79 6.29
C LYS A 74 11.59 9.70 5.80
N LEU A 75 11.11 8.49 5.47
CA LEU A 75 9.74 8.26 5.05
C LEU A 75 8.71 8.72 6.09
N ARG A 76 8.96 8.50 7.38
CA ARG A 76 8.09 9.01 8.46
C ARG A 76 8.10 10.54 8.52
N LEU A 77 9.29 11.16 8.53
CA LEU A 77 9.44 12.61 8.64
C LEU A 77 8.79 13.37 7.48
N ASN A 78 8.90 12.82 6.28
CA ASN A 78 8.33 13.40 5.06
C ASN A 78 6.87 12.97 4.83
N ASN A 79 6.26 12.22 5.76
CA ASN A 79 4.89 11.71 5.64
C ASN A 79 4.68 10.94 4.31
N GLN A 80 5.59 10.02 3.96
CA GLN A 80 5.58 9.29 2.69
C GLN A 80 4.95 7.89 2.78
N ILE A 81 4.59 7.43 3.97
CA ILE A 81 3.89 6.16 4.16
C ILE A 81 2.40 6.41 3.93
N ILE A 82 1.79 5.70 2.98
CA ILE A 82 0.41 5.99 2.56
C ILE A 82 -0.56 4.98 3.14
N PHE A 83 -0.23 3.69 3.03
CA PHE A 83 -1.08 2.61 3.49
C PHE A 83 -0.31 1.69 4.43
N LYS A 84 -0.98 1.24 5.48
CA LYS A 84 -0.51 0.17 6.36
C LYS A 84 -1.50 -0.99 6.35
N TYR A 85 -1.00 -2.22 6.40
CA TYR A 85 -1.82 -3.41 6.63
C TYR A 85 -2.47 -3.34 8.00
N ALA A 86 -3.73 -3.74 8.06
CA ALA A 86 -4.56 -3.72 9.25
C ALA A 86 -5.43 -4.99 9.34
N THR A 87 -5.99 -5.23 10.52
CA THR A 87 -7.01 -6.26 10.73
C THR A 87 -8.32 -5.87 10.05
N GLU A 88 -9.28 -6.79 10.04
CA GLU A 88 -10.65 -6.51 9.60
C GLU A 88 -11.38 -5.46 10.45
N SER A 89 -10.86 -5.12 11.63
CA SER A 89 -11.36 -4.02 12.47
C SER A 89 -10.60 -2.70 12.25
N GLY A 90 -9.65 -2.66 11.31
CA GLY A 90 -8.83 -1.48 11.03
C GLY A 90 -7.63 -1.29 11.98
N GLU A 91 -7.31 -2.28 12.83
CA GLU A 91 -6.19 -2.21 13.76
C GLU A 91 -4.86 -2.55 13.06
N ILE A 92 -3.86 -1.68 13.18
CA ILE A 92 -2.50 -1.95 12.69
C ILE A 92 -1.77 -2.83 13.71
N SER A 93 -1.65 -4.12 13.40
CA SER A 93 -0.95 -5.09 14.25
C SER A 93 0.01 -5.94 13.44
N LYS A 94 0.98 -6.58 14.11
CA LYS A 94 1.92 -7.49 13.44
C LYS A 94 1.21 -8.68 12.79
N GLN A 95 0.08 -9.10 13.35
CA GLN A 95 -0.74 -10.22 12.88
C GLN A 95 -1.48 -9.88 11.58
N ALA A 96 -1.83 -8.60 11.37
CA ALA A 96 -2.42 -8.13 10.12
C ALA A 96 -1.44 -8.19 8.93
N ASN A 97 -0.14 -8.21 9.20
CA ASN A 97 0.91 -8.18 8.18
C ASN A 97 0.97 -9.50 7.41
N PRO A 98 0.58 -9.53 6.12
CA PRO A 98 0.54 -10.78 5.39
C PRO A 98 1.94 -11.26 4.97
N ASN A 99 2.90 -10.35 4.79
CA ASN A 99 4.18 -10.63 4.14
C ASN A 99 5.41 -10.29 5.00
N GLY A 100 5.21 -9.64 6.15
CA GLY A 100 6.27 -9.20 7.04
C GLY A 100 6.94 -7.88 6.63
N SER A 101 6.23 -7.02 5.88
CA SER A 101 6.70 -5.68 5.50
C SER A 101 6.97 -4.83 6.73
N VAL A 102 8.06 -4.05 6.74
CA VAL A 102 8.60 -3.39 7.96
C VAL A 102 7.54 -2.75 8.86
N GLU A 103 7.04 -1.54 8.75
CA GLU A 103 6.02 -1.05 9.70
C GLU A 103 4.58 -1.40 9.30
N ASN A 104 4.33 -2.65 8.91
CA ASN A 104 3.09 -3.02 8.21
C ASN A 104 2.87 -2.21 6.92
N ILE A 105 3.93 -1.66 6.32
CA ILE A 105 3.81 -0.77 5.15
C ILE A 105 3.24 -1.57 3.97
N ALA A 106 2.13 -1.09 3.42
CA ALA A 106 1.47 -1.64 2.23
C ALA A 106 1.67 -0.74 1.00
N GLY A 107 2.01 0.54 1.19
CA GLY A 107 2.33 1.47 0.11
C GLY A 107 2.93 2.80 0.58
N ILE A 108 3.71 3.43 -0.30
CA ILE A 108 4.46 4.67 -0.08
C ILE A 108 4.40 5.62 -1.28
N CYS A 109 4.85 6.87 -1.11
CA CYS A 109 5.16 7.80 -2.20
C CYS A 109 6.60 8.32 -2.14
N ASN A 110 7.04 8.98 -3.22
CA ASN A 110 8.25 9.79 -3.22
C ASN A 110 8.04 11.13 -2.48
N GLU A 111 9.12 11.88 -2.23
CA GLU A 111 9.08 13.13 -1.47
C GLU A 111 8.19 14.20 -2.13
N LYS A 112 8.15 14.21 -3.47
CA LYS A 112 7.29 15.12 -4.26
C LYS A 112 5.81 14.70 -4.28
N LYS A 113 5.46 13.56 -3.65
CA LYS A 113 4.11 13.00 -3.59
C LYS A 113 3.43 12.87 -4.97
N ASN A 114 4.20 12.50 -5.99
CA ASN A 114 3.70 12.32 -7.38
C ASN A 114 4.03 10.93 -7.97
N VAL A 115 4.88 10.15 -7.29
CA VAL A 115 5.10 8.73 -7.59
C VAL A 115 4.58 7.93 -6.40
N PHE A 116 3.75 6.93 -6.68
CA PHE A 116 3.06 6.11 -5.68
C PHE A 116 3.31 4.64 -5.95
N GLY A 117 3.58 3.87 -4.91
CA GLY A 117 3.78 2.43 -4.96
C GLY A 117 2.95 1.72 -3.89
N MET A 118 2.27 0.63 -4.25
CA MET A 118 1.57 -0.22 -3.28
C MET A 118 1.52 -1.68 -3.71
N MET A 119 1.55 -2.61 -2.75
CA MET A 119 1.45 -4.05 -3.01
C MET A 119 0.03 -4.58 -3.21
N PRO A 120 -1.00 -4.14 -2.45
CA PRO A 120 -2.38 -4.52 -2.71
C PRO A 120 -2.86 -4.04 -4.08
N HIS A 121 -3.82 -4.76 -4.66
CA HIS A 121 -4.40 -4.53 -5.99
C HIS A 121 -5.76 -3.80 -5.91
N PRO A 122 -5.79 -2.46 -5.80
CA PRO A 122 -7.04 -1.71 -5.75
C PRO A 122 -7.86 -1.86 -7.03
N GLU A 123 -7.21 -2.08 -8.17
CA GLU A 123 -7.87 -2.33 -9.47
C GLU A 123 -8.67 -3.63 -9.50
N ARG A 124 -8.35 -4.59 -8.62
CA ARG A 124 -9.11 -5.84 -8.46
C ARG A 124 -10.21 -5.76 -7.40
N ALA A 125 -10.41 -4.57 -6.83
CA ALA A 125 -11.47 -4.24 -5.88
C ALA A 125 -12.24 -3.00 -6.35
N ALA A 126 -12.45 -2.85 -7.66
CA ALA A 126 -13.04 -1.67 -8.28
C ALA A 126 -14.35 -1.99 -9.05
N ASP A 127 -14.82 -3.23 -9.01
CA ASP A 127 -15.92 -3.71 -9.85
C ASP A 127 -16.91 -4.55 -9.02
N GLU A 128 -18.20 -4.28 -9.20
CA GLU A 128 -19.28 -4.99 -8.52
C GLU A 128 -19.30 -6.48 -8.91
N GLU A 129 -18.95 -6.84 -10.16
CA GLU A 129 -18.90 -8.23 -10.61
C GLU A 129 -17.80 -9.03 -9.89
N LEU A 130 -16.76 -8.35 -9.40
CA LEU A 130 -15.69 -8.94 -8.59
C LEU A 130 -16.06 -9.04 -7.09
N GLY A 131 -17.25 -8.56 -6.71
CA GLY A 131 -17.78 -8.62 -5.34
C GLY A 131 -17.06 -7.71 -4.35
N ASN A 132 -16.32 -6.70 -4.83
CA ASN A 132 -15.61 -5.74 -4.01
C ASN A 132 -15.33 -4.44 -4.78
N THR A 133 -15.69 -3.31 -4.18
CA THR A 133 -15.58 -1.97 -4.77
C THR A 133 -14.75 -1.00 -3.91
N ASP A 134 -14.09 -1.46 -2.84
CA ASP A 134 -13.33 -0.58 -1.93
C ASP A 134 -12.19 0.18 -2.63
N GLY A 135 -11.59 -0.43 -3.65
CA GLY A 135 -10.57 0.18 -4.50
C GLY A 135 -11.06 1.42 -5.25
N ASN A 136 -12.38 1.57 -5.48
CA ASN A 136 -12.95 2.75 -6.13
C ASN A 136 -12.69 4.03 -5.34
N MET A 137 -12.52 3.96 -4.01
CA MET A 137 -12.19 5.14 -3.21
C MET A 137 -10.82 5.71 -3.57
N ILE A 138 -9.85 4.85 -3.87
CA ILE A 138 -8.50 5.26 -4.27
C ILE A 138 -8.54 5.91 -5.66
N PHE A 139 -9.21 5.29 -6.62
CA PHE A 139 -9.32 5.85 -7.97
C PHE A 139 -10.15 7.13 -8.02
N SER A 140 -11.25 7.20 -7.27
CA SER A 140 -12.06 8.41 -7.15
C SER A 140 -11.25 9.57 -6.57
N SER A 141 -10.37 9.29 -5.59
CA SER A 141 -9.44 10.28 -5.06
C SER A 141 -8.49 10.80 -6.14
N ILE A 142 -7.94 9.91 -6.97
CA ILE A 142 -7.07 10.29 -8.08
C ILE A 142 -7.81 11.21 -9.06
N PHE A 143 -8.98 10.79 -9.53
CA PHE A 143 -9.71 11.54 -10.57
C PHE A 143 -10.15 12.94 -10.14
N LYS A 144 -10.47 13.13 -8.85
CA LYS A 144 -10.83 14.45 -8.32
C LYS A 144 -9.64 15.42 -8.18
N ASN A 145 -8.42 14.88 -8.16
CA ASN A 145 -7.19 15.63 -7.91
C ASN A 145 -6.23 15.64 -9.12
N LEU A 146 -6.71 15.22 -10.30
CA LEU A 146 -6.07 15.43 -11.61
C LEU A 146 -6.39 16.83 -12.13
#